data_AF-A0A6C0KAD4-F1
#
_entry.id   AF-A0A6C0KAD4-F1
#
_cell.length_a   1.000
_cell.length_b   1.000
_cell.length_c   1.000
_cell.angle_alpha   90.00
_cell.angle_beta   90.00
_cell.angle_gamma   90.00
#
_symmetry.space_group_name_H-M   'P 1'
#
loop_
_entity.id
_entity.type
_entity.pdbx_description
1 polymer ?
#
loop_
_entity_poly.entity_id
_entity_poly.type
_entity_poly.pdbx_seq_one_letter_code
_entity_poly.pdbx_strand_id
1 'polypeptide(L)'
;MDRISQLKAVQLEGAKLFEKKNKDYGDAFANYGPIGVIVRMGDKINRLTSVTNNGINLVKTECIRDTLIDLHNYSAMAIMLMDENKEQIIELPKSIPRNDSYAHELSLQDNSKVDNNDLPYSARWPNCSSPKNTSESSWPPSVNNR
;
A
#
# COMPACT_ATOMS: atom_id res chain seq x y z
N MET A 1 31.59 -12.75 14.29
CA MET A 1 31.04 -11.39 14.18
C MET A 1 29.65 -11.41 14.81
N ASP A 2 29.39 -10.57 15.80
CA ASP A 2 28.11 -10.58 16.56
C ASP A 2 26.94 -10.07 15.69
N ARG A 3 25.83 -10.82 15.67
CA ARG A 3 24.64 -10.50 14.86
C ARG A 3 23.89 -9.28 15.38
N ILE A 4 23.86 -9.09 16.70
CA ILE A 4 23.22 -7.92 17.31
C ILE A 4 23.95 -6.65 16.90
N SER A 5 25.28 -6.68 16.91
CA SER A 5 26.12 -5.57 16.43
C SER A 5 25.88 -5.25 14.95
N GLN A 6 25.69 -6.27 14.09
CA GLN A 6 25.34 -6.07 12.68
C GLN A 6 23.97 -5.41 12.51
N LEU A 7 22.96 -5.87 13.26
CA LEU A 7 21.62 -5.29 13.24
C LEU A 7 21.65 -3.82 13.68
N LYS A 8 22.35 -3.50 14.77
CA LYS A 8 22.52 -2.13 15.27
C LYS A 8 23.17 -1.22 14.23
N ALA A 9 24.15 -1.71 13.49
CA ALA A 9 24.78 -0.94 12.42
C ALA A 9 23.79 -0.61 11.30
N VAL A 10 22.97 -1.58 10.88
CA VAL A 10 21.91 -1.38 9.87
C VAL A 10 20.84 -0.40 10.37
N GLN A 11 20.42 -0.50 11.63
CA GLN A 11 19.45 0.43 12.23
C GLN A 11 20.01 1.87 12.26
N LEU A 12 21.29 2.04 12.60
CA LEU A 12 21.93 3.35 12.60
C LEU A 12 22.03 3.95 11.20
N GLU A 13 22.34 3.13 10.19
CA GLU A 13 22.32 3.51 8.78
C GLU A 13 20.91 3.96 8.35
N GLY A 14 19.88 3.16 8.66
CA GLY A 14 18.48 3.48 8.40
C GLY A 14 18.04 4.78 9.07
N ALA A 15 18.41 5.00 10.34
CA ALA A 15 18.08 6.21 11.09
C ALA A 15 18.68 7.48 10.45
N LYS A 16 19.95 7.44 10.04
CA LYS A 16 20.60 8.57 9.33
C LYS A 16 19.94 8.86 7.99
N LEU A 17 19.57 7.81 7.24
CA LEU A 17 18.86 7.97 5.98
C LEU A 17 17.46 8.57 6.18
N PHE A 18 16.76 8.11 7.21
CA PHE A 18 15.45 8.65 7.61
C PHE A 18 15.56 10.12 7.98
N GLU A 19 16.51 10.50 8.85
CA GLU A 19 16.74 11.90 9.24
C GLU A 19 16.94 12.81 8.03
N LYS A 20 17.80 12.39 7.09
CA LYS A 20 18.03 13.13 5.84
C LYS A 20 16.75 13.30 5.03
N LYS A 21 15.99 12.22 4.79
CA LYS A 21 14.76 12.27 3.99
C LYS A 21 13.65 13.05 4.70
N ASN A 22 13.52 12.90 6.02
CA ASN A 22 12.52 13.61 6.81
C ASN A 22 12.77 15.11 6.82
N LYS A 23 14.03 15.56 6.73
CA LYS A 23 14.36 16.97 6.53
C LYS A 23 13.86 17.51 5.18
N ASP A 24 13.90 16.68 4.13
CA ASP A 24 13.52 17.07 2.76
C ASP A 24 11.99 17.03 2.56
N TYR A 25 11.31 16.04 3.14
CA TYR A 25 9.88 15.78 2.90
C TYR A 25 8.97 16.10 4.09
N GLY A 26 9.52 16.36 5.28
CA GLY A 26 8.77 16.50 6.52
C GLY A 26 7.97 15.24 6.86
N ASP A 27 6.91 15.43 7.65
CA ASP A 27 6.01 14.36 8.11
C ASP A 27 5.01 13.89 7.04
N ALA A 28 5.42 13.89 5.77
CA ALA A 28 4.55 13.55 4.65
C ALA A 28 4.02 12.11 4.70
N PHE A 29 4.65 11.23 5.48
CA PHE A 29 4.24 9.84 5.65
C PHE A 29 3.04 9.67 6.59
N ALA A 30 2.77 10.63 7.50
CA ALA A 30 1.64 10.60 8.42
C ALA A 30 0.28 10.89 7.77
N ASN A 31 0.27 11.60 6.63
CA ASN A 31 -0.95 12.10 5.96
C ASN A 31 -2.02 11.03 5.68
N TYR A 32 -1.61 9.80 5.42
CA TYR A 32 -2.50 8.67 5.08
C TYR A 32 -2.47 7.56 6.13
N GLY A 33 -1.87 7.84 7.30
CA GLY A 33 -1.68 6.88 8.37
C GLY A 33 -0.87 5.64 7.97
N PRO A 34 -0.91 4.57 8.79
CA PRO A 34 -0.16 3.33 8.54
C PRO A 34 -0.47 2.70 7.17
N ILE A 35 -1.68 2.86 6.65
CA ILE A 35 -2.10 2.32 5.36
C ILE A 35 -1.32 2.96 4.21
N GLY A 36 -1.13 4.29 4.24
CA GLY A 36 -0.34 4.98 3.24
C GLY A 36 1.12 4.51 3.20
N VAL A 37 1.68 4.20 4.37
CA VAL A 37 3.03 3.65 4.50
C VAL A 37 3.13 2.27 3.84
N ILE A 38 2.15 1.39 4.04
CA ILE A 38 2.10 0.05 3.41
C ILE A 38 2.03 0.15 1.87
N VAL A 39 1.22 1.07 1.34
CA VAL A 39 1.14 1.30 -0.12
C VAL A 39 2.51 1.68 -0.69
N ARG A 40 3.23 2.58 -0.02
CA ARG A 40 4.59 2.99 -0.43
C ARG A 40 5.60 1.84 -0.39
N MET A 41 5.46 0.90 0.56
CA MET A 41 6.26 -0.34 0.56
C MET A 41 5.97 -1.17 -0.69
N GLY A 42 4.70 -1.32 -1.06
CA GLY A 42 4.28 -2.00 -2.28
C GLY A 42 4.91 -1.40 -3.54
N ASP A 43 4.89 -0.08 -3.68
CA ASP A 43 5.52 0.63 -4.80
C ASP A 43 7.02 0.32 -4.93
N LYS A 44 7.73 0.27 -3.79
CA LYS A 44 9.16 -0.05 -3.76
C LYS A 44 9.45 -1.51 -4.13
N ILE A 45 8.66 -2.44 -3.64
CA ILE A 45 8.80 -3.88 -3.96
C ILE A 45 8.51 -4.13 -5.44
N ASN A 46 7.44 -3.54 -5.97
CA ASN A 46 7.08 -3.66 -7.39
C ASN A 46 8.19 -3.12 -8.28
N ARG A 47 8.74 -1.95 -7.96
CA ARG A 47 9.89 -1.37 -8.68
C ARG A 47 11.11 -2.30 -8.64
N LEU A 48 11.43 -2.90 -7.49
CA LEU A 48 12.53 -3.84 -7.34
C LEU A 48 12.34 -5.08 -8.22
N THR A 49 11.12 -5.60 -8.25
CA THR A 49 10.75 -6.80 -9.01
C THR A 49 10.86 -6.56 -10.51
N SER A 50 10.37 -5.42 -11.00
CA SER A 50 10.50 -5.02 -12.41
C SER A 50 11.97 -4.89 -12.84
N VAL A 51 12.82 -4.29 -12.00
CA VAL A 51 14.25 -4.14 -12.29
C VAL A 51 14.98 -5.49 -12.26
N THR A 52 14.61 -6.38 -11.34
CA THR A 52 15.24 -7.69 -11.17
C THR A 52 14.95 -8.60 -12.36
N ASN A 53 13.70 -8.64 -12.83
CA ASN A 53 13.26 -9.46 -13.96
C ASN A 53 13.90 -9.07 -15.31
N ASN A 54 14.32 -7.80 -15.47
CA ASN A 54 14.91 -7.30 -16.72
C ASN A 54 16.43 -7.57 -16.88
N GLY A 55 17.01 -8.50 -16.11
CA GLY A 55 18.32 -9.11 -16.45
C GLY A 55 19.61 -8.27 -16.26
N ILE A 56 19.55 -6.99 -15.87
CA ILE A 56 20.77 -6.16 -15.68
C ILE A 56 21.42 -6.45 -14.31
N ASN A 57 22.11 -7.58 -14.15
CA ASN A 57 22.65 -8.02 -12.84
C ASN A 57 23.92 -7.29 -12.34
N LEU A 58 24.54 -6.41 -13.14
CA LEU A 58 25.84 -5.82 -12.77
C LEU A 58 25.78 -4.56 -11.89
N VAL A 59 24.62 -3.92 -11.71
CA VAL A 59 24.48 -2.66 -10.93
C VAL A 59 23.51 -2.82 -9.73
N LYS A 60 23.04 -4.05 -9.46
CA LYS A 60 21.83 -4.30 -8.65
C LYS A 60 22.03 -4.41 -7.14
N THR A 61 23.21 -4.76 -6.65
CA THR A 61 23.40 -5.05 -5.21
C THR A 61 23.27 -3.81 -4.33
N GLU A 62 23.78 -2.67 -4.76
CA GLU A 62 23.64 -1.38 -4.06
C GLU A 62 22.18 -0.92 -4.07
N CYS A 63 21.50 -0.99 -5.22
CA CYS A 63 20.08 -0.63 -5.37
C CYS A 63 19.13 -1.53 -4.54
N ILE A 64 19.41 -2.83 -4.45
CA ILE A 64 18.61 -3.75 -3.63
C ILE A 64 18.82 -3.45 -2.14
N ARG A 65 20.07 -3.22 -1.70
CA ARG A 65 20.35 -2.87 -0.30
C ARG A 65 19.63 -1.59 0.09
N ASP A 66 19.74 -0.53 -0.71
CA ASP A 66 19.07 0.74 -0.45
C ASP A 66 17.55 0.57 -0.35
N THR A 67 16.98 -0.24 -1.23
CA THR A 67 15.54 -0.56 -1.19
C THR A 67 15.17 -1.31 0.09
N LEU A 68 16.01 -2.23 0.57
CA LEU A 68 15.77 -2.94 1.83
C LEU A 68 15.87 -2.01 3.04
N ILE A 69 16.80 -1.04 3.04
CA ILE A 69 16.88 0.00 4.07
C ILE A 69 15.63 0.90 4.03
N ASP A 70 15.15 1.26 2.84
CA ASP A 70 13.89 2.00 2.70
C ASP A 70 12.71 1.21 3.29
N LEU A 71 12.60 -0.08 2.99
CA LEU A 71 11.55 -0.95 3.55
C LEU A 71 11.65 -1.09 5.08
N HIS A 72 12.86 -1.15 5.63
CA HIS A 72 13.09 -1.12 7.07
C HIS A 72 12.52 0.18 7.70
N ASN A 73 12.84 1.33 7.10
CA ASN A 73 12.35 2.63 7.56
C ASN A 73 10.83 2.77 7.40
N TYR A 74 10.23 2.28 6.31
CA TYR A 74 8.77 2.26 6.16
C TYR A 74 8.11 1.41 7.24
N SER A 75 8.68 0.25 7.58
CA SER A 75 8.16 -0.57 8.67
C SER A 75 8.19 0.18 10.01
N ALA A 76 9.28 0.90 10.29
CA ALA A 76 9.41 1.72 11.48
C ALA A 76 8.40 2.88 11.52
N MET A 77 8.23 3.61 10.41
CA MET A 77 7.25 4.71 10.30
C MET A 77 5.80 4.22 10.51
N ALA A 78 5.43 3.06 9.96
CA ALA A 78 4.11 2.49 10.18
C ALA A 78 3.86 2.22 11.68
N ILE A 79 4.87 1.68 12.38
CA ILE A 79 4.78 1.43 13.83
C ILE A 79 4.67 2.75 14.60
N MET A 80 5.47 3.77 14.26
CA MET A 80 5.37 5.11 14.88
C MET A 80 3.93 5.65 14.82
N LEU A 81 3.32 5.61 13.62
CA LEU A 81 1.94 6.05 13.43
C LEU A 81 0.93 5.18 14.19
N MET A 82 1.16 3.86 14.30
CA MET A 82 0.28 2.97 15.07
C MET A 82 0.36 3.23 16.56
N ASP A 83 1.54 3.55 17.09
CA ASP A 83 1.74 3.80 18.51
C ASP A 83 1.21 5.18 18.92
N GLU A 84 1.30 6.19 18.06
CA GLU A 84 0.64 7.50 18.25
C GLU A 84 -0.89 7.37 18.36
N ASN A 85 -1.50 6.49 17.56
CA ASN A 85 -2.95 6.30 17.55
C ASN A 85 -3.47 5.51 18.76
N LYS A 86 -2.63 4.72 19.44
CA LYS A 86 -3.03 4.01 20.67
C LYS A 86 -3.26 4.96 21.84
N GLU A 87 -2.53 6.08 21.88
CA GLU A 87 -2.70 7.14 22.89
C GLU A 87 -4.05 7.88 22.70
N GLN A 88 -4.68 7.80 21.52
CA GLN A 88 -5.99 8.42 21.23
C GLN A 88 -7.19 7.50 21.47
N ILE A 89 -7.00 6.26 21.94
CA ILE A 89 -8.13 5.39 22.33
C ILE A 89 -8.67 5.86 23.69
N ILE A 90 -9.39 6.98 23.68
CA ILE A 90 -10.37 7.34 24.71
C ILE A 90 -11.72 6.79 24.21
N GLU A 91 -12.12 5.66 24.83
CA GLU A 91 -13.42 4.98 24.80
C GLU A 91 -14.31 5.12 23.54
N LEU A 92 -14.39 4.05 22.74
CA LEU A 92 -15.53 3.85 21.83
C LEU A 92 -16.84 3.82 22.66
N PRO A 93 -17.91 4.53 22.26
CA PRO A 93 -19.19 4.41 22.94
C PRO A 93 -19.68 2.96 22.86
N LYS A 94 -19.85 2.36 24.03
CA LYS A 94 -20.44 1.02 24.18
C LYS A 94 -21.89 1.09 23.68
N SER A 95 -22.19 0.26 22.68
CA SER A 95 -23.49 0.00 22.04
C SER A 95 -23.91 0.94 20.90
N ILE A 96 -23.92 0.40 19.68
CA ILE A 96 -24.78 0.87 18.58
C ILE A 96 -26.16 0.21 18.82
N PRO A 97 -27.27 0.96 18.96
CA PRO A 97 -28.59 0.35 18.98
C PRO A 97 -28.88 -0.30 17.63
N ARG A 98 -29.26 -1.58 17.62
CA ARG A 98 -29.78 -2.26 16.43
C ARG A 98 -31.08 -1.55 16.02
N ASN A 99 -31.03 -0.74 14.97
CA ASN A 99 -32.23 -0.31 14.26
C ASN A 99 -32.55 -1.37 13.20
N ASP A 100 -33.50 -2.24 13.51
CA ASP A 100 -33.98 -3.33 12.64
C ASP A 100 -34.72 -2.81 11.38
N SER A 101 -34.89 -1.50 11.22
CA SER A 101 -35.63 -0.90 10.10
C SER A 101 -34.91 -0.99 8.76
N TYR A 102 -33.57 -1.04 8.73
CA TYR A 102 -32.79 -1.10 7.48
C TYR A 102 -32.73 -2.50 6.86
N ALA A 103 -32.93 -3.56 7.65
CA ALA A 103 -32.88 -4.93 7.16
C ALA A 103 -34.12 -5.30 6.33
N HIS A 104 -35.26 -4.62 6.54
CA HIS A 104 -36.48 -4.90 5.81
C HIS A 104 -36.47 -4.30 4.39
N GLU A 105 -35.89 -3.11 4.20
CA GLU A 105 -35.80 -2.47 2.86
C GLU A 105 -34.87 -3.24 1.90
N LEU A 106 -33.81 -3.89 2.40
CA LEU A 106 -32.93 -4.73 1.59
C LEU A 106 -33.56 -6.07 1.19
N SER A 107 -34.57 -6.54 1.94
CA SER A 107 -35.25 -7.82 1.66
C SER A 107 -36.31 -7.72 0.55
N LEU A 108 -36.69 -6.50 0.15
CA LEU A 108 -37.70 -6.24 -0.88
C LEU A 108 -37.12 -5.81 -2.23
N GLN A 109 -35.79 -5.76 -2.37
CA GLN A 109 -35.16 -5.55 -3.67
C GLN A 109 -35.13 -6.88 -4.42
N ASP A 110 -36.08 -7.02 -5.35
CA ASP A 110 -36.27 -8.17 -6.21
C ASP A 110 -34.97 -8.49 -6.97
N ASN A 111 -34.40 -9.68 -6.74
CA ASN A 111 -33.20 -10.16 -7.43
C ASN A 111 -33.58 -10.64 -8.84
N SER A 112 -34.08 -9.74 -9.69
CA SER A 112 -34.09 -9.98 -11.13
C SER A 112 -32.65 -9.84 -11.63
N LYS A 113 -32.06 -10.98 -11.99
CA LYS A 113 -30.70 -11.17 -12.55
C LYS A 113 -30.24 -9.97 -13.39
N VAL A 114 -29.33 -9.16 -12.85
CA VAL A 114 -28.67 -8.10 -13.61
C VAL A 114 -27.68 -8.75 -14.56
N ASP A 115 -27.96 -8.69 -15.87
CA ASP A 115 -27.02 -9.11 -16.91
C ASP A 115 -25.84 -8.12 -16.92
N ASN A 116 -24.61 -8.65 -16.93
CA ASN A 116 -23.38 -7.86 -16.96
C ASN A 116 -23.26 -6.97 -18.22
N ASN A 117 -24.15 -7.14 -19.19
CA ASN A 117 -24.22 -6.31 -20.39
C ASN A 117 -24.90 -4.95 -20.17
N ASP A 118 -25.67 -4.77 -19.10
CA ASP A 118 -26.41 -3.54 -18.80
C ASP A 118 -25.65 -2.57 -17.85
N LEU A 119 -24.46 -2.96 -17.40
CA LEU A 119 -23.62 -2.11 -16.55
C LEU A 119 -22.82 -1.08 -17.40
N PRO A 120 -22.65 0.15 -16.91
CA PRO A 120 -21.84 1.15 -17.60
C PRO A 120 -20.41 0.64 -17.80
N TYR A 121 -19.76 1.03 -18.91
CA TYR A 121 -18.46 0.49 -19.33
C TYR A 121 -17.38 0.56 -18.23
N SER A 122 -17.44 1.55 -17.34
CA SER A 122 -16.55 1.72 -16.20
C SER A 122 -16.74 0.71 -15.05
N ALA A 123 -17.88 0.01 -15.01
CA ALA A 123 -18.25 -0.95 -13.95
C ALA A 123 -18.19 -2.41 -14.41
N ARG A 124 -17.81 -2.67 -15.67
CA ARG A 124 -17.75 -4.01 -16.23
C ARG A 124 -16.41 -4.67 -15.89
N TRP A 125 -16.43 -5.60 -14.94
CA TRP A 125 -15.24 -6.36 -14.56
C TRP A 125 -14.96 -7.47 -15.59
N PRO A 126 -13.71 -7.67 -16.05
CA PRO A 126 -13.37 -8.80 -16.91
C PRO A 126 -13.51 -10.10 -16.11
N ASN A 127 -14.25 -11.08 -16.64
CA ASN A 127 -14.32 -12.41 -16.04
C ASN A 127 -12.92 -13.04 -16.03
N CYS A 128 -12.41 -13.32 -14.83
CA CYS A 128 -11.15 -14.02 -14.59
C CYS A 128 -11.25 -15.50 -14.98
N SER A 129 -11.25 -15.77 -16.28
CA SER A 129 -10.98 -17.09 -16.85
C SER A 129 -9.80 -16.93 -17.83
N SER A 130 -8.58 -17.08 -17.30
CA SER A 130 -7.35 -17.11 -18.10
C SER A 130 -7.31 -18.33 -19.05
N PRO A 131 -6.42 -18.41 -20.06
CA PRO A 131 -5.53 -17.37 -20.64
C PRO A 131 -5.53 -17.37 -22.19
N LYS A 132 -5.24 -16.24 -22.86
CA LYS A 132 -4.39 -16.20 -24.08
C LYS A 132 -3.69 -14.84 -24.21
N ASN A 133 -2.38 -14.91 -24.49
CA ASN A 133 -1.48 -13.83 -24.91
C ASN A 133 -2.16 -12.74 -25.74
N THR A 134 -1.95 -11.48 -25.38
CA THR A 134 -1.56 -10.38 -26.30
C THR A 134 -1.11 -9.17 -25.47
N SER A 135 -0.24 -8.38 -26.08
CA SER A 135 0.40 -7.17 -25.57
C SER A 135 -0.57 -6.06 -25.17
N GLU A 136 -0.07 -5.15 -24.31
CA GLU A 136 -0.58 -3.79 -23.99
C GLU A 136 -1.61 -3.64 -22.86
N SER A 137 -1.17 -3.04 -21.75
CA SER A 137 -1.41 -1.62 -21.45
C SER A 137 -1.13 -1.32 -19.97
N SER A 138 -0.24 -0.35 -19.73
CA SER A 138 0.15 0.10 -18.39
C SER A 138 -0.93 0.99 -17.79
N TRP A 139 -1.32 0.67 -16.56
CA TRP A 139 -2.14 1.54 -15.68
C TRP A 139 -1.23 2.26 -14.66
N PRO A 140 -1.61 3.46 -14.17
CA PRO A 140 -2.76 4.29 -14.54
C PRO A 140 -2.44 5.35 -15.63
N PRO A 141 -3.45 5.86 -16.36
CA PRO A 141 -3.26 6.88 -17.38
C PRO A 141 -2.92 8.24 -16.75
N SER A 142 -1.98 8.95 -17.38
CA SER A 142 -1.60 10.32 -17.02
C SER A 142 -2.79 11.26 -17.20
N VAL A 143 -3.18 11.95 -16.13
CA VAL A 143 -4.04 13.13 -16.24
C VAL A 143 -3.17 14.26 -16.77
N ASN A 144 -3.29 14.58 -18.06
CA ASN A 144 -3.10 15.94 -18.58
C ASN A 144 -3.66 16.13 -19.99
N ASN A 145 -4.28 17.31 -20.14
CA ASN A 145 -4.70 18.05 -21.33
C ASN A 145 -6.06 17.73 -21.97
N ARG A 146 -7.10 18.41 -21.47
CA ARG A 146 -7.58 19.65 -22.11
C ARG A 146 -8.31 20.55 -21.12
#